data_AF-A0A533B5E4-F1
#
_entry.id   AF-A0A533B5E4-F1
#
_cell.length_a   1.000
_cell.length_b   1.000
_cell.length_c   1.000
_cell.angle_alpha   90.00
_cell.angle_beta   90.00
_cell.angle_gamma   90.00
#
_symmetry.space_group_name_H-M   'P 1'
#
loop_
_entity.id
_entity.type
_entity.pdbx_description
1 polymer ?
#
loop_
_entity_poly.entity_id
_entity_poly.type
_entity_poly.pdbx_seq_one_letter_code
_entity_poly.pdbx_strand_id
1 'polypeptide(L)'
;MRRDTKQRKRALAGLRAISGQDEMLGTLVRVISSGKQALDAVMLEMGRMVAESVMLMEREEVAGPDYYPTDPAFKKWAHEEGSLYLGDQKVKVTRPRLRHVEQGEVTLQSYARLRTPGAFSEELLEKILRGVSAQKYAETVLQAGEALGVSSSTVSRKLVDLTATKLKEFQERSLADFKPFAVFLDTIHRGGEAFLVALGVDVSGQKMALGFWQGSSENHEICEALFRDLERRGLALSRRILFVTDGGSGLLKALRERFGKKLLQQRCAIHKSRNLQRHLAKPYRIEAHRRLMLALEQTSYADARRMLLELEAWLRAKNESAADSLLEAFEELLTTHRLKVPALLRKTLLSTNPIESMFSLVRHSERNIRRSRGSAMLQRWLGTVLLYCEQQFNRVKGFAGIAQVLATIEAEQAETQSAPTTKAA
;
A
#
# COMPACT_ATOMS: atom_id res chain seq x y z
N MET A 1 10.57 35.02 -18.54
CA MET A 1 9.80 33.96 -19.23
C MET A 1 10.55 33.60 -20.52
N ARG A 2 10.91 32.32 -20.75
CA ARG A 2 11.73 31.90 -21.90
C ARG A 2 11.05 32.25 -23.24
N ARG A 3 11.83 32.60 -24.27
CA ARG A 3 11.35 33.09 -25.59
C ARG A 3 10.30 32.14 -26.20
N ASP A 4 10.53 30.83 -26.08
CA ASP A 4 9.63 29.77 -26.52
C ASP A 4 8.25 29.81 -25.85
N THR A 5 8.19 30.13 -24.56
CA THR A 5 6.93 30.22 -23.82
C THR A 5 6.09 31.39 -24.35
N LYS A 6 6.73 32.48 -24.77
CA LYS A 6 6.06 33.66 -25.33
C LYS A 6 5.50 33.36 -26.73
N GLN A 7 6.26 32.60 -27.52
CA GLN A 7 5.86 32.15 -28.85
C GLN A 7 4.71 31.14 -28.80
N ARG A 8 4.76 30.15 -27.89
CA ARG A 8 3.66 29.20 -27.64
C ARG A 8 2.37 29.90 -27.19
N LYS A 9 2.48 30.90 -26.29
CA LYS A 9 1.31 31.67 -25.84
C LYS A 9 0.68 32.51 -26.95
N ARG A 10 1.48 33.07 -27.87
CA ARG A 10 0.98 33.78 -29.06
C ARG A 10 0.29 32.84 -30.04
N ALA A 11 0.87 31.67 -30.29
CA ALA A 11 0.24 30.64 -31.13
C ALA A 11 -1.10 30.16 -30.55
N LEU A 12 -1.16 29.91 -29.23
CA LEU A 12 -2.39 29.58 -28.51
C LEU A 12 -3.45 30.69 -28.56
N ALA A 13 -3.03 31.96 -28.51
CA ALA A 13 -3.95 33.09 -28.62
C ALA A 13 -4.55 33.20 -30.04
N GLY A 14 -3.74 32.97 -31.07
CA GLY A 14 -4.22 32.93 -32.47
C GLY A 14 -5.21 31.78 -32.71
N LEU A 15 -4.92 30.59 -32.19
CA LEU A 15 -5.82 29.44 -32.29
C LEU A 15 -7.16 29.66 -31.57
N ARG A 16 -7.14 30.32 -30.40
CA ARG A 16 -8.35 30.66 -29.63
C ARG A 16 -9.22 31.73 -30.28
N ALA A 17 -8.66 32.55 -31.17
CA ALA A 17 -9.40 33.59 -31.87
C ALA A 17 -10.17 33.07 -33.09
N ILE A 18 -9.77 31.91 -33.62
CA ILE A 18 -10.33 31.33 -34.86
C ILE A 18 -11.55 30.44 -34.58
N SER A 19 -11.74 29.97 -33.35
CA SER A 19 -12.82 29.06 -32.98
C SER A 19 -13.19 29.21 -31.50
N GLY A 20 -14.47 29.18 -31.17
CA GLY A 20 -14.94 29.14 -29.78
C GLY A 20 -14.16 28.11 -28.96
N GLN A 21 -13.71 28.52 -27.76
CA GLN A 21 -12.64 27.86 -26.98
C GLN A 21 -12.88 26.37 -26.68
N ASP A 22 -14.14 25.95 -26.58
CA ASP A 22 -14.49 24.58 -26.19
C ASP A 22 -14.73 23.63 -27.38
N GLU A 23 -15.15 24.15 -28.54
CA GLU A 23 -15.46 23.32 -29.71
C GLU A 23 -14.20 22.82 -30.43
N MET A 24 -13.17 23.66 -30.58
CA MET A 24 -11.94 23.25 -31.27
C MET A 24 -11.11 22.30 -30.41
N LEU A 25 -11.06 22.49 -29.08
CA LEU A 25 -10.34 21.58 -28.19
C LEU A 25 -11.06 20.23 -28.14
N GLY A 26 -12.40 20.22 -28.05
CA GLY A 26 -13.20 19.00 -28.17
C GLY A 26 -13.08 18.32 -29.54
N THR A 27 -12.96 19.09 -30.63
CA THR A 27 -12.80 18.56 -31.99
C THR A 27 -11.39 18.04 -32.24
N LEU A 28 -10.35 18.75 -31.80
CA LEU A 28 -8.96 18.28 -31.88
C LEU A 28 -8.73 17.05 -30.99
N VAL A 29 -9.29 17.03 -29.77
CA VAL A 29 -9.25 15.85 -28.91
C VAL A 29 -10.01 14.69 -29.54
N ARG A 30 -11.17 14.92 -30.19
CA ARG A 30 -11.88 13.88 -30.94
C ARG A 30 -11.08 13.37 -32.12
N VAL A 31 -10.51 14.25 -32.95
CA VAL A 31 -9.66 13.88 -34.10
C VAL A 31 -8.44 13.09 -33.65
N ILE A 32 -7.76 13.51 -32.57
CA ILE A 32 -6.62 12.79 -32.00
C ILE A 32 -7.07 11.45 -31.38
N SER A 33 -8.20 11.41 -30.69
CA SER A 33 -8.72 10.18 -30.08
C SER A 33 -9.15 9.17 -31.14
N SER A 34 -9.86 9.62 -32.19
CA SER A 34 -10.23 8.80 -33.34
C SER A 34 -9.01 8.34 -34.13
N GLY A 35 -8.02 9.22 -34.33
CA GLY A 35 -6.74 8.86 -34.97
C GLY A 35 -5.96 7.83 -34.16
N LYS A 36 -5.90 7.98 -32.84
CA LYS A 36 -5.28 7.00 -31.94
C LYS A 36 -6.03 5.67 -31.98
N GLN A 37 -7.36 5.68 -31.89
CA GLN A 37 -8.18 4.46 -31.98
C GLN A 37 -7.97 3.72 -33.31
N ALA A 38 -7.89 4.46 -34.43
CA ALA A 38 -7.59 3.89 -35.74
C ALA A 38 -6.18 3.26 -35.78
N LEU A 39 -5.17 3.96 -35.23
CA LEU A 39 -3.81 3.45 -35.13
C LEU A 39 -3.75 2.17 -34.27
N ASP A 40 -4.40 2.18 -33.10
CA ASP A 40 -4.43 1.04 -32.18
C ASP A 40 -5.14 -0.17 -32.83
N ALA A 41 -6.21 0.05 -33.60
CA ALA A 41 -6.89 -1.00 -34.36
C ALA A 41 -5.98 -1.62 -35.43
N VAL A 42 -5.23 -0.80 -36.18
CA VAL A 42 -4.24 -1.29 -37.16
C VAL A 42 -3.15 -2.10 -36.48
N MET A 43 -2.65 -1.65 -35.33
CA MET A 43 -1.62 -2.38 -34.56
C MET A 43 -2.11 -3.74 -34.07
N LEU A 44 -3.39 -3.84 -33.64
CA LEU A 44 -3.99 -5.11 -33.25
C LEU A 44 -4.13 -6.07 -34.42
N GLU A 45 -4.58 -5.58 -35.58
CA GLU A 45 -4.75 -6.41 -36.77
C GLU A 45 -3.40 -6.91 -37.30
N MET A 46 -2.39 -6.04 -37.33
CA MET A 46 -1.01 -6.43 -37.65
C MET A 46 -0.48 -7.47 -36.65
N GLY A 47 -0.73 -7.26 -35.35
CA GLY A 47 -0.34 -8.23 -34.32
C GLY A 47 -1.02 -9.58 -34.49
N ARG A 48 -2.29 -9.60 -34.90
CA ARG A 48 -3.03 -10.84 -35.22
C ARG A 48 -2.38 -11.56 -36.39
N MET A 49 -2.14 -10.86 -37.50
CA MET A 49 -1.52 -11.44 -38.69
C MET A 49 -0.14 -12.02 -38.39
N VAL A 50 0.67 -11.32 -37.59
CA VAL A 50 1.99 -11.81 -37.15
C VAL A 50 1.84 -13.06 -36.31
N ALA A 51 0.91 -13.09 -35.35
CA ALA A 51 0.68 -14.26 -34.50
C ALA A 51 0.20 -15.48 -35.29
N GLU A 52 -0.74 -15.31 -36.22
CA GLU A 52 -1.20 -16.36 -37.13
C GLU A 52 -0.07 -16.89 -38.02
N SER A 53 0.76 -15.99 -38.55
CA SER A 53 1.94 -16.36 -39.35
C SER A 53 2.97 -17.14 -38.54
N VAL A 54 3.23 -16.75 -37.28
CA VAL A 54 4.15 -17.49 -36.39
C VAL A 54 3.63 -18.89 -36.10
N MET A 55 2.32 -19.05 -35.86
CA MET A 55 1.73 -20.38 -35.67
C MET A 55 1.85 -21.26 -36.92
N LEU A 56 1.68 -20.66 -38.10
CA LEU A 56 1.89 -21.36 -39.38
C LEU A 56 3.34 -21.79 -39.57
N MET A 57 4.29 -20.88 -39.33
CA MET A 57 5.73 -21.18 -39.40
C MET A 57 6.13 -22.29 -38.43
N GLU A 58 5.65 -22.26 -37.18
CA GLU A 58 5.90 -23.32 -36.20
C GLU A 58 5.33 -24.68 -36.68
N ARG A 59 4.12 -24.70 -37.25
CA ARG A 59 3.54 -25.93 -37.80
C ARG A 59 4.42 -26.48 -38.94
N GLU A 60 4.94 -25.62 -39.81
CA GLU A 60 5.80 -26.03 -40.91
C GLU A 60 7.18 -26.49 -40.44
N GLU A 61 7.73 -25.89 -39.38
CA GLU A 61 8.97 -26.33 -38.77
C GLU A 61 8.84 -27.74 -38.18
N VAL A 62 7.68 -28.07 -37.58
CA VAL A 62 7.43 -29.39 -36.98
C VAL A 62 7.09 -30.46 -38.02
N ALA A 63 6.29 -30.14 -39.04
CA ALA A 63 5.72 -31.13 -39.96
C ALA A 63 6.17 -31.00 -41.43
N GLY A 64 7.09 -30.07 -41.74
CA GLY A 64 7.53 -29.72 -43.10
C GLY A 64 6.58 -28.73 -43.80
N PRO A 65 6.86 -28.30 -45.05
CA PRO A 65 5.96 -27.44 -45.83
C PRO A 65 4.59 -28.06 -46.17
N ASP A 66 3.57 -27.25 -46.46
CA ASP A 66 2.18 -27.74 -46.69
C ASP A 66 2.03 -28.77 -47.82
N TYR A 67 2.81 -28.63 -48.90
CA TYR A 67 2.79 -29.54 -50.04
C TYR A 67 3.94 -30.56 -50.02
N TYR A 68 4.81 -30.51 -49.00
CA TYR A 68 5.97 -31.39 -48.85
C TYR A 68 6.20 -31.79 -47.38
N PRO A 69 5.32 -32.63 -46.78
CA PRO A 69 5.47 -33.04 -45.39
C PRO A 69 6.77 -33.83 -45.20
N THR A 70 7.53 -33.48 -44.17
CA THR A 70 8.84 -34.11 -43.89
C THR A 70 8.73 -35.29 -42.93
N ASP A 71 7.70 -35.31 -42.07
CA ASP A 71 7.49 -36.35 -41.07
C ASP A 71 6.08 -36.99 -41.22
N PRO A 72 5.99 -38.30 -41.55
CA PRO A 72 4.71 -39.00 -41.71
C PRO A 72 3.93 -39.18 -40.39
N ALA A 73 4.57 -39.03 -39.23
CA ALA A 73 3.93 -39.12 -37.91
C ALA A 73 2.99 -37.94 -37.63
N PHE A 74 3.13 -36.84 -38.37
CA PHE A 74 2.30 -35.65 -38.23
C PHE A 74 1.32 -35.50 -39.39
N LYS A 75 0.07 -35.18 -39.05
CA LYS A 75 -1.01 -34.85 -39.98
C LYS A 75 -1.41 -33.39 -39.76
N LYS A 76 -1.25 -32.58 -40.80
CA LYS A 76 -1.74 -31.21 -40.85
C LYS A 76 -3.23 -31.24 -41.16
N TRP A 77 -4.03 -30.68 -40.27
CA TRP A 77 -5.47 -30.53 -40.48
C TRP A 77 -5.78 -29.09 -40.88
N ALA A 78 -7.05 -28.82 -41.18
CA ALA A 78 -7.53 -27.48 -41.46
C ALA A 78 -7.33 -26.54 -40.25
N HIS A 79 -7.66 -25.27 -40.45
CA HIS A 79 -7.62 -24.28 -39.38
C HIS A 79 -8.84 -24.39 -38.46
N GLU A 80 -8.71 -23.85 -37.25
CA GLU A 80 -9.79 -23.73 -36.28
C GLU A 80 -9.84 -22.33 -35.71
N GLU A 81 -11.06 -21.88 -35.40
CA GLU A 81 -11.28 -20.64 -34.68
C GLU A 81 -10.76 -20.73 -33.24
N GLY A 82 -9.89 -19.80 -32.90
CA GLY A 82 -9.26 -19.69 -31.60
C GLY A 82 -9.28 -18.25 -31.10
N SER A 83 -8.60 -18.04 -29.98
CA SER A 83 -8.32 -16.71 -29.47
C SER A 83 -6.99 -16.68 -28.74
N LEU A 84 -6.32 -15.53 -28.82
CA LEU A 84 -5.06 -15.24 -28.14
C LEU A 84 -5.08 -13.81 -27.56
N TYR A 85 -4.08 -13.47 -26.77
CA TYR A 85 -3.92 -12.13 -26.21
C TYR A 85 -2.87 -11.33 -27.00
N LEU A 86 -3.24 -10.14 -27.46
CA LEU A 86 -2.33 -9.13 -28.01
C LEU A 86 -2.42 -7.89 -27.13
N GLY A 87 -1.35 -7.61 -26.38
CA GLY A 87 -1.40 -6.58 -25.33
C GLY A 87 -2.46 -6.90 -24.28
N ASP A 88 -3.48 -6.05 -24.18
CA ASP A 88 -4.60 -6.15 -23.24
C ASP A 88 -5.85 -6.82 -23.81
N GLN A 89 -5.86 -7.11 -25.10
CA GLN A 89 -7.04 -7.53 -25.83
C GLN A 89 -6.99 -9.00 -26.19
N LYS A 90 -8.12 -9.66 -25.99
CA LYS A 90 -8.33 -11.02 -26.46
C LYS A 90 -8.86 -10.95 -27.89
N VAL A 91 -8.02 -11.36 -28.84
CA VAL A 91 -8.30 -11.27 -30.26
C VAL A 91 -8.65 -12.65 -30.80
N LYS A 92 -9.69 -12.73 -31.63
CA LYS A 92 -10.02 -13.95 -32.37
C LYS A 92 -8.96 -14.20 -33.42
N VAL A 93 -8.57 -15.45 -33.56
CA VAL A 93 -7.55 -15.85 -34.53
C VAL A 93 -7.91 -17.18 -35.15
N THR A 94 -7.50 -17.38 -36.39
CA THR A 94 -7.64 -18.65 -37.08
C THR A 94 -6.33 -19.41 -36.90
N ARG A 95 -6.32 -20.42 -36.01
CA ARG A 95 -5.12 -21.18 -35.68
C ARG A 95 -4.97 -22.42 -36.56
N PRO A 96 -3.77 -22.76 -37.04
CA PRO A 96 -3.53 -24.00 -37.76
C PRO A 96 -3.54 -25.19 -36.80
N ARG A 97 -4.14 -26.32 -37.22
CA ARG A 97 -4.17 -27.56 -36.42
C ARG A 97 -3.07 -28.53 -36.85
N LEU A 98 -2.48 -29.18 -35.86
CA LEU A 98 -1.49 -30.23 -36.03
C LEU A 98 -1.89 -31.44 -35.19
N ARG A 99 -1.80 -32.64 -35.76
CA ARG A 99 -2.14 -33.89 -35.08
C ARG A 99 -1.03 -34.91 -35.26
N HIS A 100 -0.56 -35.50 -34.18
CA HIS A 100 0.29 -36.68 -34.22
C HIS A 100 -0.59 -37.93 -34.37
N VAL A 101 -0.17 -38.89 -35.19
CA VAL A 101 -0.95 -40.10 -35.50
C VAL A 101 -1.26 -40.89 -34.22
N GLU A 102 -0.28 -41.08 -33.35
CA GLU A 102 -0.44 -41.81 -32.08
C GLU A 102 -0.90 -40.94 -30.89
N GLN A 103 -0.37 -39.73 -30.74
CA GLN A 103 -0.57 -38.89 -29.54
C GLN A 103 -1.76 -37.94 -29.64
N GLY A 104 -2.41 -37.85 -30.81
CA GLY A 104 -3.56 -36.98 -31.00
C GLY A 104 -3.17 -35.52 -31.26
N GLU A 105 -4.01 -34.58 -30.82
CA GLU A 105 -3.88 -33.16 -31.19
C GLU A 105 -2.68 -32.51 -30.51
N VAL A 106 -1.83 -31.88 -31.32
CA VAL A 106 -0.60 -31.21 -30.88
C VAL A 106 -0.88 -29.71 -30.79
N THR A 107 -0.80 -29.18 -29.58
CA THR A 107 -0.94 -27.73 -29.38
C THR A 107 0.40 -27.06 -29.67
N LEU A 108 0.41 -26.15 -30.64
CA LEU A 108 1.57 -25.31 -30.96
C LEU A 108 1.98 -24.48 -29.74
N GLN A 109 3.29 -24.40 -29.47
CA GLN A 109 3.83 -23.67 -28.33
C GLN A 109 3.58 -22.17 -28.43
N SER A 110 3.68 -21.59 -29.64
CA SER A 110 3.34 -20.19 -29.90
C SER A 110 1.89 -19.90 -29.48
N TYR A 111 0.96 -20.78 -29.86
CA TYR A 111 -0.44 -20.67 -29.47
C TYR A 111 -0.62 -20.83 -27.94
N ALA A 112 0.01 -21.83 -27.31
CA ALA A 112 -0.10 -22.03 -25.87
C ALA A 112 0.44 -20.82 -25.07
N ARG A 113 1.53 -20.20 -25.54
CA ARG A 113 2.11 -19.00 -24.92
C ARG A 113 1.19 -17.79 -25.09
N LEU A 114 0.70 -17.54 -26.30
CA LEU A 114 -0.15 -16.37 -26.61
C LEU A 114 -1.59 -16.50 -26.09
N ARG A 115 -2.07 -17.72 -25.83
CA ARG A 115 -3.36 -17.97 -25.17
C ARG A 115 -3.33 -17.59 -23.70
N THR A 116 -2.14 -17.52 -23.09
CA THR A 116 -1.99 -17.16 -21.68
C THR A 116 -1.82 -15.64 -21.56
N PRO A 117 -2.65 -14.93 -20.77
CA PRO A 117 -2.48 -13.49 -20.60
C PRO A 117 -1.18 -13.19 -19.83
N GLY A 118 -0.23 -12.53 -20.50
CA GLY A 118 1.08 -12.12 -19.97
C GLY A 118 1.04 -10.96 -18.95
N ALA A 119 2.20 -10.32 -18.72
CA ALA A 119 2.59 -9.30 -17.71
C ALA A 119 1.64 -8.08 -17.49
N PHE A 120 0.55 -8.01 -18.25
CA PHE A 120 -0.47 -6.97 -18.23
C PHE A 120 -1.21 -6.80 -16.89
N SER A 121 -1.10 -7.80 -16.02
CA SER A 121 -1.83 -7.88 -14.77
C SER A 121 -1.39 -6.85 -13.73
N GLU A 122 -0.10 -6.47 -13.72
CA GLU A 122 0.41 -5.49 -12.75
C GLU A 122 0.03 -4.05 -13.10
N GLU A 123 0.08 -3.65 -14.38
CA GLU A 123 -0.36 -2.31 -14.81
C GLU A 123 -1.86 -2.07 -14.56
N LEU A 124 -2.68 -3.11 -14.81
CA LEU A 124 -4.10 -3.10 -14.47
C LEU A 124 -4.30 -2.88 -12.97
N LEU A 125 -3.56 -3.62 -12.15
CA LEU A 125 -3.61 -3.50 -10.69
C LEU A 125 -3.22 -2.09 -10.25
N GLU A 126 -2.13 -1.52 -10.78
CA GLU A 126 -1.71 -0.15 -10.47
C GLU A 126 -2.78 0.89 -10.82
N LYS A 127 -3.38 0.80 -12.01
CA LYS A 127 -4.46 1.71 -12.41
C LYS A 127 -5.64 1.63 -11.43
N ILE A 128 -5.98 0.44 -10.96
CA ILE A 128 -7.07 0.24 -9.99
C ILE A 128 -6.68 0.76 -8.60
N LEU A 129 -5.45 0.53 -8.14
CA LEU A 129 -4.92 1.06 -6.88
C LEU A 129 -4.89 2.59 -6.87
N ARG A 130 -4.69 3.22 -8.03
CA ARG A 130 -4.82 4.68 -8.26
C ARG A 130 -6.28 5.16 -8.33
N GLY A 131 -7.26 4.27 -8.11
CA GLY A 131 -8.65 4.63 -7.97
C GLY A 131 -9.47 4.61 -9.26
N VAL A 132 -9.02 3.91 -10.31
CA VAL A 132 -9.85 3.54 -11.47
C VAL A 132 -10.71 2.33 -11.09
N SER A 133 -12.01 2.37 -11.37
CA SER A 133 -12.87 1.20 -11.09
C SER A 133 -12.69 0.13 -12.16
N ALA A 134 -12.83 -1.16 -11.81
CA ALA A 134 -12.73 -2.27 -12.76
C ALA A 134 -13.75 -2.15 -13.92
N GLN A 135 -14.91 -1.55 -13.67
CA GLN A 135 -15.92 -1.28 -14.69
C GLN A 135 -15.47 -0.20 -15.69
N LYS A 136 -15.00 0.95 -15.19
CA LYS A 136 -14.47 2.03 -16.03
C LYS A 136 -13.23 1.59 -16.80
N TYR A 137 -12.44 0.70 -16.20
CA TYR A 137 -11.31 0.09 -16.88
C TYR A 137 -11.78 -0.74 -18.09
N ALA A 138 -12.81 -1.58 -17.94
CA ALA A 138 -13.36 -2.37 -19.04
C ALA A 138 -13.89 -1.50 -20.20
N GLU A 139 -14.40 -0.30 -19.89
CA GLU A 139 -14.83 0.70 -20.89
C GLU A 139 -13.66 1.37 -21.64
N THR A 140 -12.43 1.32 -21.08
CA THR A 140 -11.22 1.86 -21.74
C THR A 140 -10.50 0.84 -22.63
N VAL A 141 -10.89 -0.42 -22.58
CA VAL A 141 -10.37 -1.47 -23.48
C VAL A 141 -11.05 -1.31 -24.83
N LEU A 142 -10.27 -1.21 -25.90
CA LEU A 142 -10.77 -0.96 -27.25
C LEU A 142 -11.73 -2.07 -27.70
N GLN A 143 -12.84 -1.67 -28.32
CA GLN A 143 -13.72 -2.53 -29.12
C GLN A 143 -13.34 -2.38 -30.60
N ALA A 144 -12.10 -2.73 -30.96
CA ALA A 144 -11.75 -2.86 -32.37
C ALA A 144 -12.40 -4.14 -32.91
N GLY A 145 -12.91 -4.12 -34.15
CA GLY A 145 -13.70 -5.18 -34.78
C GLY A 145 -13.16 -6.59 -34.45
N GLU A 146 -14.03 -7.42 -33.88
CA GLU A 146 -13.76 -8.82 -33.46
C GLU A 146 -12.89 -9.03 -32.20
N ALA A 147 -12.30 -8.00 -31.60
CA ALA A 147 -11.67 -8.10 -30.29
C ALA A 147 -12.74 -8.37 -29.21
N LEU A 148 -12.60 -9.48 -28.49
CA LEU A 148 -13.39 -9.76 -27.29
C LEU A 148 -12.94 -8.78 -26.21
N GLY A 149 -13.64 -7.64 -26.09
CA GLY A 149 -13.46 -6.69 -25.00
C GLY A 149 -13.42 -7.44 -23.66
N VAL A 150 -12.42 -7.15 -22.83
CA VAL A 150 -12.20 -7.90 -21.58
C VAL A 150 -13.43 -7.73 -20.69
N SER A 151 -14.21 -8.80 -20.51
CA SER A 151 -15.42 -8.75 -19.68
C SER A 151 -15.06 -8.34 -18.25
N SER A 152 -15.96 -7.61 -17.58
CA SER A 152 -15.81 -7.23 -16.16
C SER A 152 -15.55 -8.45 -15.25
N SER A 153 -16.12 -9.61 -15.60
CA SER A 153 -15.90 -10.89 -14.91
C SER A 153 -14.48 -11.44 -15.09
N THR A 154 -13.85 -11.20 -16.24
CA THR A 154 -12.46 -11.61 -16.50
C THR A 154 -11.48 -10.68 -15.80
N VAL A 155 -11.72 -9.36 -15.82
CA VAL A 155 -10.96 -8.39 -15.02
C VAL A 155 -11.03 -8.75 -13.54
N SER A 156 -12.23 -9.03 -13.03
CA SER A 156 -12.45 -9.40 -11.62
C SER A 156 -11.67 -10.67 -11.22
N ARG A 157 -11.74 -11.74 -12.02
CA ARG A 157 -10.99 -12.99 -11.75
C ARG A 157 -9.48 -12.74 -11.72
N LYS A 158 -8.95 -11.99 -12.69
CA LYS A 158 -7.53 -11.67 -12.74
C LYS A 158 -7.08 -10.86 -11.53
N LEU A 159 -7.89 -9.91 -11.08
CA LEU A 159 -7.60 -9.16 -9.85
C LEU A 159 -7.61 -10.05 -8.62
N VAL A 160 -8.47 -11.06 -8.57
CA VAL A 160 -8.46 -12.04 -7.48
C VAL A 160 -7.12 -12.77 -7.43
N ASP A 161 -6.66 -13.31 -8.55
CA ASP A 161 -5.41 -14.07 -8.62
C ASP A 161 -4.18 -13.19 -8.28
N LEU A 162 -4.15 -11.95 -8.80
CA LEU A 162 -3.07 -11.00 -8.53
C LEU A 162 -3.02 -10.58 -7.06
N THR A 163 -4.15 -10.15 -6.52
CA THR A 163 -4.21 -9.70 -5.12
C THR A 163 -3.98 -10.85 -4.14
N ALA A 164 -4.33 -12.08 -4.52
CA ALA A 164 -3.95 -13.29 -3.76
C ALA A 164 -2.43 -13.49 -3.77
N THR A 165 -1.79 -13.35 -4.93
CA THR A 165 -0.32 -13.45 -5.05
C THR A 165 0.39 -12.36 -4.23
N LYS A 166 -0.06 -11.10 -4.33
CA LYS A 166 0.52 -9.98 -3.56
C LYS A 166 0.26 -10.10 -2.06
N LEU A 167 -0.89 -10.64 -1.65
CA LEU A 167 -1.14 -10.96 -0.24
C LEU A 167 -0.16 -12.02 0.26
N LYS A 168 0.03 -13.10 -0.51
CA LYS A 168 0.97 -14.17 -0.18
C LYS A 168 2.39 -13.63 -0.05
N GLU A 169 2.83 -12.84 -1.02
CA GLU A 169 4.12 -12.13 -0.98
C GLU A 169 4.26 -11.30 0.31
N PHE A 170 3.24 -10.51 0.65
CA PHE A 170 3.25 -9.67 1.84
C PHE A 170 3.28 -10.48 3.16
N GLN A 171 2.53 -11.58 3.23
CA GLN A 171 2.40 -12.43 4.43
C GLN A 171 3.55 -13.44 4.61
N GLU A 172 4.29 -13.77 3.56
CA GLU A 172 5.37 -14.77 3.61
C GLU A 172 6.77 -14.16 3.49
N ARG A 173 6.90 -12.87 3.15
CA ARG A 173 8.21 -12.22 3.06
C ARG A 173 9.01 -12.32 4.36
N SER A 174 10.32 -12.52 4.21
CA SER A 174 11.26 -12.44 5.34
C SER A 174 11.35 -11.01 5.87
N LEU A 175 11.40 -10.87 7.18
CA LEU A 175 11.66 -9.64 7.93
C LEU A 175 13.00 -9.69 8.67
N ALA A 176 13.82 -10.72 8.44
CA ALA A 176 15.08 -10.95 9.15
C ALA A 176 16.10 -9.81 8.97
N ASP A 177 16.16 -9.22 7.77
CA ASP A 177 17.09 -8.13 7.46
C ASP A 177 16.59 -6.76 7.95
N PHE A 178 15.32 -6.67 8.34
CA PHE A 178 14.73 -5.43 8.83
C PHE A 178 15.18 -5.19 10.27
N LYS A 179 15.96 -4.13 10.49
CA LYS A 179 16.45 -3.72 11.82
C LYS A 179 15.55 -2.64 12.40
N PRO A 180 14.53 -2.97 13.22
CA PRO A 180 13.53 -2.01 13.67
C PRO A 180 14.13 -0.99 14.65
N PHE A 181 13.93 0.29 14.35
CA PHE A 181 14.12 1.41 15.29
C PHE A 181 12.80 1.78 15.98
N ALA A 182 11.73 1.93 15.20
CA ALA A 182 10.41 2.24 15.72
C ALA A 182 9.32 1.42 15.01
N VAL A 183 8.25 1.08 15.73
CA VAL A 183 7.09 0.37 15.20
C VAL A 183 5.82 1.14 15.55
N PHE A 184 5.08 1.56 14.53
CA PHE A 184 3.77 2.20 14.65
C PHE A 184 2.71 1.12 14.58
N LEU A 185 1.77 1.14 15.53
CA LEU A 185 0.67 0.21 15.62
C LEU A 185 -0.64 1.00 15.68
N ASP A 186 -1.56 0.66 14.79
CA ASP A 186 -2.88 1.29 14.70
C ASP A 186 -3.86 0.33 14.01
N THR A 187 -5.15 0.53 14.27
CA THR A 187 -6.23 -0.34 13.81
C THR A 187 -7.08 0.34 12.76
N ILE A 188 -7.16 -0.26 11.57
CA ILE A 188 -8.08 0.19 10.51
C ILE A 188 -9.35 -0.67 10.49
N HIS A 189 -10.50 -0.01 10.58
CA HIS A 189 -11.81 -0.70 10.53
C HIS A 189 -12.34 -0.77 9.10
N ARG A 190 -12.61 -1.97 8.61
CA ARG A 190 -13.02 -2.25 7.21
C ARG A 190 -14.02 -3.39 7.16
N GLY A 191 -15.15 -3.18 6.49
CA GLY A 191 -16.17 -4.23 6.32
C GLY A 191 -16.79 -4.74 7.63
N GLY A 192 -16.82 -3.90 8.68
CA GLY A 192 -17.29 -4.29 10.02
C GLY A 192 -16.24 -4.99 10.89
N GLU A 193 -15.01 -5.16 10.39
CA GLU A 193 -13.92 -5.85 11.08
C GLU A 193 -12.75 -4.92 11.38
N ALA A 194 -11.95 -5.27 12.38
CA ALA A 194 -10.75 -4.56 12.79
C ALA A 194 -9.50 -5.24 12.22
N PHE A 195 -8.61 -4.44 11.63
CA PHE A 195 -7.29 -4.89 11.18
C PHE A 195 -6.23 -4.11 11.93
N LEU A 196 -5.54 -4.77 12.86
CA LEU A 196 -4.37 -4.21 13.52
C LEU A 196 -3.20 -4.27 12.53
N VAL A 197 -2.57 -3.13 12.26
CA VAL A 197 -1.48 -3.02 11.28
C VAL A 197 -0.22 -2.52 11.97
N ALA A 198 0.92 -3.11 11.60
CA ALA A 198 2.25 -2.69 12.03
C ALA A 198 3.00 -2.02 10.87
N LEU A 199 3.50 -0.80 11.10
CA LEU A 199 4.40 -0.09 10.21
C LEU A 199 5.74 0.12 10.93
N GLY A 200 6.82 -0.42 10.37
CA GLY A 200 8.17 -0.31 10.91
C GLY A 200 8.92 0.88 10.31
N VAL A 201 9.83 1.44 11.09
CA VAL A 201 10.94 2.31 10.65
C VAL A 201 12.24 1.63 11.05
N ASP A 202 13.12 1.40 10.10
CA ASP A 202 14.42 0.79 10.37
C ASP A 202 15.46 1.79 10.90
N VAL A 203 16.66 1.30 11.21
CA VAL A 203 17.79 2.13 11.64
C VAL A 203 18.28 3.13 10.57
N SER A 204 17.95 2.92 9.29
CA SER A 204 18.27 3.85 8.19
C SER A 204 17.19 4.93 7.99
N GLY A 205 16.06 4.80 8.70
CA GLY A 205 14.89 5.65 8.57
C GLY A 205 13.92 5.23 7.46
N GLN A 206 14.15 4.09 6.80
CA GLN A 206 13.25 3.54 5.80
C GLN A 206 12.01 2.94 6.48
N LYS A 207 10.83 3.20 5.89
CA LYS A 207 9.57 2.63 6.36
C LYS A 207 9.25 1.34 5.62
N MET A 208 8.60 0.41 6.31
CA MET A 208 8.13 -0.86 5.76
C MET A 208 6.82 -1.28 6.45
N ALA A 209 5.82 -1.73 5.69
CA ALA A 209 4.56 -2.21 6.26
C ALA A 209 4.72 -3.64 6.80
N LEU A 210 5.05 -3.80 8.08
CA LEU A 210 5.51 -5.09 8.62
C LEU A 210 4.47 -6.21 8.54
N GLY A 211 3.20 -5.91 8.81
CA GLY A 211 2.15 -6.94 8.81
C GLY A 211 0.80 -6.40 9.27
N PHE A 212 -0.21 -7.25 9.19
CA PHE A 212 -1.51 -7.00 9.81
C PHE A 212 -2.12 -8.28 10.35
N TRP A 213 -3.03 -8.14 11.31
CA TRP A 213 -3.86 -9.24 11.80
C TRP A 213 -5.32 -8.79 11.92
N GLN A 214 -6.24 -9.70 11.59
CA GLN A 214 -7.68 -9.44 11.56
C GLN A 214 -8.34 -9.89 12.85
N GLY A 215 -9.36 -9.16 13.30
CA GLY A 215 -10.32 -9.65 14.29
C GLY A 215 -11.55 -8.76 14.42
N SER A 216 -12.41 -9.11 15.37
CA SER A 216 -13.71 -8.44 15.56
C SER A 216 -13.60 -7.06 16.23
N SER A 217 -12.59 -6.88 17.10
CA SER A 217 -12.23 -5.62 17.75
C SER A 217 -10.73 -5.61 18.03
N GLU A 218 -10.16 -4.47 18.42
CA GLU A 218 -8.80 -4.46 18.93
C GLU A 218 -8.76 -5.11 20.32
N ASN A 219 -8.09 -6.25 20.44
CA ASN A 219 -7.89 -6.92 21.72
C ASN A 219 -6.45 -7.45 21.85
N HIS A 220 -6.12 -7.90 23.06
CA HIS A 220 -4.79 -8.41 23.38
C HIS A 220 -4.38 -9.62 22.50
N GLU A 221 -5.31 -10.55 22.24
CA GLU A 221 -5.04 -11.77 21.47
C GLU A 221 -4.63 -11.47 20.02
N ILE A 222 -5.30 -10.50 19.38
CA ILE A 222 -4.99 -10.05 18.01
C ILE A 222 -3.63 -9.37 17.95
N CYS A 223 -3.27 -8.60 18.99
CA CYS A 223 -1.94 -8.00 19.10
C CYS A 223 -0.86 -9.09 19.21
N GLU A 224 -1.08 -10.07 20.07
CA GLU A 224 -0.16 -11.20 20.26
C GLU A 224 0.00 -12.04 18.98
N ALA A 225 -1.10 -12.28 18.25
CA ALA A 225 -1.07 -12.99 16.99
C ALA A 225 -0.25 -12.24 15.93
N LEU A 226 -0.41 -10.92 15.82
CA LEU A 226 0.42 -10.09 14.95
C LEU A 226 1.90 -10.19 15.34
N PHE A 227 2.25 -10.01 16.62
CA PHE A 227 3.65 -10.06 17.05
C PHE A 227 4.29 -11.43 16.77
N ARG A 228 3.58 -12.53 17.05
CA ARG A 228 4.06 -13.89 16.73
C ARG A 228 4.30 -14.08 15.23
N ASP A 229 3.41 -13.55 14.39
CA ASP A 229 3.59 -13.61 12.94
C ASP A 229 4.84 -12.83 12.48
N LEU A 230 5.06 -11.63 13.02
CA LEU A 230 6.24 -10.82 12.71
C LEU A 230 7.54 -11.53 13.13
N GLU A 231 7.58 -12.09 14.33
CA GLU A 231 8.72 -12.84 14.86
C GLU A 231 8.99 -14.12 14.06
N ARG A 232 7.93 -14.85 13.69
CA ARG A 232 8.03 -16.04 12.82
C ARG A 232 8.66 -15.71 11.47
N ARG A 233 8.40 -14.52 10.94
CA ARG A 233 9.02 -14.02 9.70
C ARG A 233 10.45 -13.49 9.88
N GLY A 234 10.99 -13.54 11.09
CA GLY A 234 12.37 -13.16 11.40
C GLY A 234 12.53 -11.75 11.98
N LEU A 235 11.45 -11.00 12.21
CA LEU A 235 11.57 -9.68 12.81
C LEU A 235 12.05 -9.79 14.26
N ALA A 236 13.21 -9.20 14.57
CA ALA A 236 13.75 -9.17 15.92
C ALA A 236 13.02 -8.14 16.80
N LEU A 237 11.85 -8.49 17.33
CA LEU A 237 11.13 -7.67 18.30
C LEU A 237 11.90 -7.64 19.63
N SER A 238 12.08 -6.44 20.19
CA SER A 238 12.77 -6.28 21.46
C SER A 238 12.30 -5.02 22.19
N ARG A 239 12.59 -4.97 23.49
CA ARG A 239 12.36 -3.78 24.34
C ARG A 239 13.15 -2.54 23.93
N ARG A 240 14.09 -2.65 22.98
CA ARG A 240 14.87 -1.51 22.44
C ARG A 240 14.13 -0.77 21.32
N ILE A 241 13.04 -1.33 20.81
CA ILE A 241 12.21 -0.72 19.78
C ILE A 241 11.28 0.30 20.43
N LEU A 242 11.16 1.48 19.81
CA LEU A 242 10.15 2.46 20.19
C LEU A 242 8.80 2.10 19.58
N PHE A 243 7.82 1.77 20.41
CA PHE A 243 6.44 1.53 19.97
C PHE A 243 5.63 2.82 20.00
N VAL A 244 5.05 3.21 18.87
CA VAL A 244 4.20 4.41 18.74
C VAL A 244 2.75 3.97 18.54
N THR A 245 1.87 4.31 19.47
CA THR A 245 0.48 3.84 19.48
C THR A 245 -0.52 4.95 19.80
N ASP A 246 -1.78 4.77 19.43
CA ASP A 246 -2.88 5.67 19.80
C ASP A 246 -3.30 5.50 21.28
N GLY A 247 -3.10 4.30 21.84
CA GLY A 247 -3.40 3.97 23.22
C GLY A 247 -4.56 3.02 23.45
N GLY A 248 -4.96 2.23 22.46
CA GLY A 248 -5.94 1.17 22.69
C GLY A 248 -5.53 0.22 23.82
N SER A 249 -6.45 -0.05 24.74
CA SER A 249 -6.16 -0.78 25.99
C SER A 249 -5.65 -2.20 25.75
N GLY A 250 -6.16 -2.88 24.72
CA GLY A 250 -5.69 -4.20 24.30
C GLY A 250 -4.22 -4.18 23.86
N LEU A 251 -3.85 -3.19 23.05
CA LEU A 251 -2.49 -3.00 22.57
C LEU A 251 -1.52 -2.62 23.70
N LEU A 252 -1.94 -1.71 24.60
CA LEU A 252 -1.15 -1.36 25.78
C LEU A 252 -0.85 -2.57 26.65
N LYS A 253 -1.85 -3.41 26.88
CA LYS A 253 -1.70 -4.64 27.68
C LYS A 253 -0.71 -5.59 27.02
N ALA A 254 -0.86 -5.87 25.73
CA ALA A 254 0.05 -6.75 24.99
C ALA A 254 1.51 -6.28 25.03
N LEU A 255 1.76 -4.99 24.78
CA LEU A 255 3.11 -4.43 24.84
C LEU A 255 3.72 -4.52 26.25
N ARG A 256 2.94 -4.23 27.30
CA ARG A 256 3.41 -4.30 28.68
C ARG A 256 3.71 -5.73 29.12
N GLU A 257 2.91 -6.71 28.70
CA GLU A 257 3.16 -8.12 29.00
C GLU A 257 4.43 -8.64 28.31
N ARG A 258 4.67 -8.25 27.06
CA ARG A 258 5.87 -8.67 26.31
C ARG A 258 7.16 -8.01 26.77
N PHE A 259 7.14 -6.68 26.98
CA PHE A 259 8.37 -5.90 27.17
C PHE A 259 8.55 -5.40 28.61
N GLY A 260 7.55 -5.57 29.46
CA GLY A 260 7.59 -5.24 30.88
C GLY A 260 7.91 -3.77 31.15
N LYS A 261 8.57 -3.51 32.29
CA LYS A 261 8.94 -2.16 32.74
C LYS A 261 9.88 -1.41 31.80
N LYS A 262 10.54 -2.12 30.87
CA LYS A 262 11.52 -1.54 29.94
C LYS A 262 10.92 -1.20 28.57
N LEU A 263 9.60 -1.33 28.43
CA LEU A 263 8.87 -0.92 27.23
C LEU A 263 9.15 0.55 26.90
N LEU A 264 9.66 0.80 25.70
CA LEU A 264 9.74 2.15 25.15
C LEU A 264 8.48 2.42 24.34
N GLN A 265 7.60 3.22 24.91
CA GLN A 265 6.33 3.56 24.29
C GLN A 265 6.15 5.07 24.17
N GLN A 266 5.79 5.51 22.97
CA GLN A 266 5.31 6.86 22.71
C GLN A 266 3.81 6.84 22.40
N ARG A 267 3.03 7.61 23.17
CA ARG A 267 1.60 7.80 22.88
C ARG A 267 1.43 8.92 21.86
N CYS A 268 0.54 8.70 20.89
CA CYS A 268 0.25 9.68 19.85
C CYS A 268 -0.33 10.97 20.46
N ALA A 269 0.37 12.08 20.30
CA ALA A 269 -0.05 13.39 20.80
C ALA A 269 -1.35 13.88 20.15
N ILE A 270 -1.59 13.53 18.89
CA ILE A 270 -2.80 13.93 18.16
C ILE A 270 -4.02 13.16 18.69
N HIS A 271 -3.91 11.85 18.85
CA HIS A 271 -4.96 11.04 19.49
C HIS A 271 -5.20 11.48 20.92
N LYS A 272 -4.13 11.78 21.67
CA LYS A 272 -4.29 12.30 23.02
C LYS A 272 -5.04 13.63 23.04
N SER A 273 -4.67 14.56 22.17
CA SER A 273 -5.37 15.84 22.04
C SER A 273 -6.86 15.64 21.74
N ARG A 274 -7.22 14.72 20.83
CA ARG A 274 -8.62 14.38 20.53
C ARG A 274 -9.33 13.81 21.77
N ASN A 275 -8.68 12.95 22.55
CA ASN A 275 -9.23 12.40 23.79
C ASN A 275 -9.52 13.49 24.82
N LEU A 276 -8.58 14.41 25.05
CA LEU A 276 -8.80 15.56 25.95
C LEU A 276 -9.99 16.41 25.49
N GLN A 277 -10.05 16.71 24.19
CA GLN A 277 -11.13 17.54 23.63
C GLN A 277 -12.53 16.90 23.75
N ARG A 278 -12.63 15.56 23.78
CA ARG A 278 -13.92 14.85 23.97
C ARG A 278 -14.53 15.10 25.34
N HIS A 279 -13.71 15.26 26.37
CA HIS A 279 -14.17 15.57 27.73
C HIS A 279 -14.49 17.06 27.93
N LEU A 280 -13.90 17.93 27.12
CA LEU A 280 -13.99 19.38 27.29
C LEU A 280 -15.18 20.00 26.55
N ALA A 281 -15.74 21.06 27.15
CA ALA A 281 -16.67 21.96 26.48
C ALA A 281 -16.00 22.67 25.29
N LYS A 282 -16.78 22.98 24.24
CA LYS A 282 -16.30 23.52 22.95
C LYS A 282 -15.33 24.71 23.08
N PRO A 283 -15.52 25.71 23.96
CA PRO A 283 -14.60 26.85 24.07
C PRO A 283 -13.18 26.48 24.51
N TYR A 284 -13.02 25.40 25.28
CA TYR A 284 -11.73 25.01 25.86
C TYR A 284 -10.92 24.08 24.97
N ARG A 285 -11.52 23.50 23.92
CA ARG A 285 -10.90 22.46 23.08
C ARG A 285 -9.66 22.95 22.34
N ILE A 286 -9.72 24.15 21.76
CA ILE A 286 -8.62 24.75 21.00
C ILE A 286 -7.45 25.07 21.94
N GLU A 287 -7.74 25.65 23.11
CA GLU A 287 -6.70 26.00 24.09
C GLU A 287 -6.02 24.76 24.67
N ALA A 288 -6.78 23.69 24.96
CA ALA A 288 -6.22 22.42 25.41
C ALA A 288 -5.27 21.80 24.37
N HIS A 289 -5.66 21.82 23.09
CA HIS A 289 -4.80 21.39 21.99
C HIS A 289 -3.51 22.22 21.93
N ARG A 290 -3.64 23.56 21.94
CA ARG A 290 -2.50 24.48 21.85
C ARG A 290 -1.51 24.25 22.99
N ARG A 291 -1.98 24.19 24.23
CA ARG A 291 -1.13 23.96 25.41
C ARG A 291 -0.40 22.62 25.36
N LEU A 292 -1.09 21.55 24.95
CA LEU A 292 -0.47 20.23 24.79
C LEU A 292 0.65 20.27 23.73
N MET A 293 0.39 20.85 22.56
CA MET A 293 1.39 20.91 21.49
C MET A 293 2.58 21.78 21.89
N LEU A 294 2.34 22.94 22.51
CA LEU A 294 3.42 23.81 23.00
C LEU A 294 4.33 23.12 24.03
N ALA A 295 3.76 22.30 24.91
CA ALA A 295 4.54 21.51 25.86
C ALA A 295 5.41 20.46 25.14
N LEU A 296 4.87 19.78 24.12
CA LEU A 296 5.57 18.73 23.38
C LEU A 296 6.54 19.25 22.31
N GLU A 297 6.49 20.55 21.99
CA GLU A 297 7.45 21.23 21.13
C GLU A 297 8.74 21.62 21.87
N GLN A 298 8.73 21.65 23.21
CA GLN A 298 9.91 21.98 24.01
C GLN A 298 11.06 21.01 23.74
N THR A 299 12.30 21.48 23.77
CA THR A 299 13.48 20.62 23.56
C THR A 299 13.91 19.89 24.83
N SER A 300 13.76 20.55 25.98
CA SER A 300 14.11 20.04 27.30
C SER A 300 12.98 19.17 27.86
N TYR A 301 13.35 18.00 28.41
CA TYR A 301 12.42 17.16 29.17
C TYR A 301 11.82 17.91 30.37
N ALA A 302 12.64 18.70 31.08
CA ALA A 302 12.19 19.42 32.28
C ALA A 302 11.13 20.47 31.95
N ASP A 303 11.32 21.22 30.84
CA ASP A 303 10.35 22.22 30.40
C ASP A 303 9.07 21.58 29.87
N ALA A 304 9.18 20.52 29.06
CA ALA A 304 8.03 19.77 28.58
C ALA A 304 7.20 19.20 29.75
N ARG A 305 7.86 18.61 30.75
CA ARG A 305 7.22 18.07 31.95
C ARG A 305 6.53 19.16 32.77
N ARG A 306 7.19 20.30 33.00
CA ARG A 306 6.61 21.43 33.72
C ARG A 306 5.34 21.92 33.02
N MET A 307 5.40 22.14 31.71
CA MET A 307 4.24 22.62 30.93
C MET A 307 3.10 21.60 30.87
N LEU A 308 3.39 20.29 30.87
CA LEU A 308 2.34 19.27 30.97
C LEU A 308 1.67 19.25 32.35
N LEU A 309 2.40 19.50 33.43
CA LEU A 309 1.81 19.64 34.78
C LEU A 309 0.95 20.90 34.87
N GLU A 310 1.38 22.01 34.28
CA GLU A 310 0.57 23.23 34.19
C GLU A 310 -0.70 23.01 33.36
N LEU A 311 -0.61 22.23 32.29
CA LEU A 311 -1.78 21.81 31.51
C LEU A 311 -2.71 20.91 32.34
N GLU A 312 -2.16 19.96 33.09
CA GLU A 312 -2.96 19.09 33.98
C GLU A 312 -3.74 19.92 35.00
N ALA A 313 -3.09 20.84 35.71
CA ALA A 313 -3.75 21.71 36.68
C ALA A 313 -4.83 22.58 36.03
N TRP A 314 -4.55 23.11 34.83
CA TRP A 314 -5.54 23.86 34.06
C TRP A 314 -6.72 23.00 33.62
N LEU A 315 -6.48 21.76 33.19
CA LEU A 315 -7.53 20.80 32.84
C LEU A 315 -8.36 20.44 34.07
N ARG A 316 -7.74 20.20 35.22
CA ARG A 316 -8.40 19.86 36.49
C ARG A 316 -9.42 20.92 36.88
N ALA A 317 -9.07 22.19 36.71
CA ALA A 317 -9.97 23.32 36.95
C ALA A 317 -11.14 23.44 35.94
N LYS A 318 -11.12 22.69 34.82
CA LYS A 318 -12.18 22.70 33.79
C LYS A 318 -12.97 21.40 33.74
N ASN A 319 -12.31 20.26 33.90
CA ASN A 319 -12.88 18.93 33.83
C ASN A 319 -11.91 17.87 34.41
N GLU A 320 -12.32 17.22 35.50
CA GLU A 320 -11.59 16.12 36.16
C GLU A 320 -11.17 15.02 35.18
N SER A 321 -12.10 14.49 34.38
CA SER A 321 -11.83 13.39 33.45
C SER A 321 -10.84 13.75 32.35
N ALA A 322 -10.77 15.01 31.92
CA ALA A 322 -9.77 15.47 30.96
C ALA A 322 -8.37 15.45 31.58
N ALA A 323 -8.23 15.85 32.84
CA ALA A 323 -6.97 15.82 33.56
C ALA A 323 -6.51 14.37 33.85
N ASP A 324 -7.42 13.50 34.30
CA ASP A 324 -7.15 12.06 34.48
C ASP A 324 -6.76 11.40 33.16
N SER A 325 -7.44 11.78 32.07
CA SER A 325 -7.03 11.35 30.74
C SER A 325 -5.59 11.77 30.51
N LEU A 326 -5.20 13.05 30.67
CA LEU A 326 -3.79 13.44 30.46
C LEU A 326 -2.81 12.63 31.30
N LEU A 327 -3.08 12.44 32.59
CA LEU A 327 -2.23 11.70 33.52
C LEU A 327 -2.02 10.24 33.10
N GLU A 328 -3.04 9.57 32.55
CA GLU A 328 -2.96 8.18 32.08
C GLU A 328 -1.87 7.93 31.03
N ALA A 329 -1.46 8.94 30.27
CA ALA A 329 -0.43 8.82 29.23
C ALA A 329 0.77 9.73 29.48
N PHE A 330 0.92 10.28 30.68
CA PHE A 330 1.84 11.39 30.94
C PHE A 330 3.30 11.04 30.62
N GLU A 331 3.77 9.89 31.12
CA GLU A 331 5.15 9.43 30.91
C GLU A 331 5.37 8.99 29.45
N GLU A 332 4.39 8.34 28.83
CA GLU A 332 4.48 7.91 27.44
C GLU A 332 4.43 9.09 26.45
N LEU A 333 3.81 10.22 26.79
CA LEU A 333 3.88 11.45 25.97
C LEU A 333 5.27 12.06 25.97
N LEU A 334 6.03 11.90 27.06
CA LEU A 334 7.38 12.45 27.24
C LEU A 334 8.50 11.49 26.82
N THR A 335 8.17 10.28 26.33
CA THR A 335 9.20 9.29 25.98
C THR A 335 10.17 9.79 24.92
N THR A 336 9.71 10.48 23.88
CA THR A 336 10.62 11.09 22.88
C THR A 336 11.52 12.18 23.47
N HIS A 337 11.11 12.87 24.53
CA HIS A 337 11.94 13.86 25.23
C HIS A 337 12.99 13.17 26.12
N ARG A 338 12.58 12.13 26.86
CA ARG A 338 13.46 11.29 27.68
C ARG A 338 14.58 10.65 26.85
N LEU A 339 14.23 10.15 25.66
CA LEU A 339 15.17 9.58 24.69
C LEU A 339 15.96 10.63 23.89
N LYS A 340 15.86 11.91 24.23
CA LYS A 340 16.57 13.04 23.60
C LYS A 340 16.42 13.05 22.07
N VAL A 341 15.22 12.71 21.57
CA VAL A 341 14.95 12.64 20.13
C VAL A 341 15.07 14.04 19.50
N PRO A 342 15.91 14.21 18.45
CA PRO A 342 16.04 15.48 17.75
C PRO A 342 14.71 16.00 17.21
N ALA A 343 14.51 17.32 17.23
CA ALA A 343 13.22 17.95 16.95
C ALA A 343 12.59 17.50 15.60
N LEU A 344 13.40 17.35 14.54
CA LEU A 344 12.90 16.95 13.23
C LEU A 344 12.39 15.50 13.20
N LEU A 345 13.08 14.58 13.89
CA LEU A 345 12.67 13.18 14.03
C LEU A 345 11.47 13.04 14.98
N ARG A 346 11.48 13.82 16.06
CA ARG A 346 10.41 13.87 17.05
C ARG A 346 9.06 14.25 16.44
N LYS A 347 9.02 15.16 15.45
CA LYS A 347 7.78 15.46 14.69
C LYS A 347 7.15 14.22 14.05
N THR A 348 7.96 13.22 13.68
CA THR A 348 7.48 11.97 13.09
C THR A 348 7.03 10.99 14.18
N LEU A 349 7.80 10.87 15.28
CA LEU A 349 7.55 9.90 16.35
C LEU A 349 6.45 10.32 17.34
N LEU A 350 6.14 11.61 17.46
CA LEU A 350 5.09 12.13 18.35
C LEU A 350 3.66 11.71 17.95
N SER A 351 3.46 11.18 16.74
CA SER A 351 2.13 10.83 16.25
C SER A 351 2.12 9.57 15.42
N THR A 352 0.94 8.99 15.26
CA THR A 352 0.63 7.88 14.34
C THR A 352 0.47 8.33 12.89
N ASN A 353 0.88 9.55 12.54
CA ASN A 353 0.74 10.08 11.17
C ASN A 353 1.36 9.18 10.08
N PRO A 354 2.53 8.52 10.28
CA PRO A 354 3.06 7.60 9.27
C PRO A 354 2.10 6.46 8.89
N ILE A 355 1.43 5.85 9.88
CA ILE A 355 0.48 4.76 9.65
C ILE A 355 -0.90 5.29 9.21
N GLU A 356 -1.35 6.43 9.74
CA GLU A 356 -2.58 7.09 9.29
C GLU A 356 -2.52 7.53 7.82
N SER A 357 -1.36 8.01 7.36
CA SER A 357 -1.12 8.37 5.97
C SER A 357 -1.26 7.16 5.04
N MET A 358 -0.74 6.01 5.46
CA MET A 358 -0.89 4.75 4.74
C MET A 358 -2.36 4.30 4.74
N PHE A 359 -3.08 4.42 5.86
CA PHE A 359 -4.52 4.14 5.91
C PHE A 359 -5.35 5.06 5.01
N SER A 360 -4.94 6.31 4.82
CA SER A 360 -5.58 7.20 3.87
C SER A 360 -5.47 6.68 2.43
N LEU A 361 -4.32 6.11 2.06
CA LEU A 361 -4.11 5.49 0.75
C LEU A 361 -4.95 4.22 0.62
N VAL A 362 -5.02 3.38 1.66
CA VAL A 362 -5.92 2.20 1.70
C VAL A 362 -7.37 2.61 1.42
N ARG A 363 -7.88 3.61 2.16
CA ARG A 363 -9.25 4.13 1.93
C ARG A 363 -9.43 4.70 0.53
N HIS A 364 -8.42 5.34 -0.03
CA HIS A 364 -8.47 5.87 -1.39
C HIS A 364 -8.54 4.77 -2.46
N SER A 365 -7.66 3.77 -2.39
CA SER A 365 -7.63 2.66 -3.35
C SER A 365 -8.90 1.82 -3.29
N GLU A 366 -9.49 1.69 -2.10
CA GLU A 366 -10.67 0.85 -1.88
C GLU A 366 -12.00 1.58 -2.02
N ARG A 367 -12.00 2.90 -2.26
CA ARG A 367 -13.23 3.71 -2.35
C ARG A 367 -14.24 3.19 -3.40
N ASN A 368 -13.74 2.51 -4.43
CA ASN A 368 -14.55 1.94 -5.51
C ASN A 368 -15.12 0.56 -5.16
N ILE A 369 -14.66 -0.07 -4.07
CA ILE A 369 -15.08 -1.39 -3.61
C ILE A 369 -16.32 -1.19 -2.71
N ARG A 370 -17.49 -1.11 -3.32
CA ARG A 370 -18.75 -0.87 -2.58
C ARG A 370 -19.26 -2.07 -1.79
N ARG A 371 -18.87 -3.29 -2.16
CA ARG A 371 -19.32 -4.53 -1.51
C ARG A 371 -18.12 -5.47 -1.33
N SER A 372 -17.69 -5.66 -0.10
CA SER A 372 -16.75 -6.73 0.25
C SER A 372 -17.50 -8.06 0.32
N ARG A 373 -16.93 -9.12 -0.26
CA ARG A 373 -17.48 -10.49 -0.21
C ARG A 373 -16.68 -11.36 0.76
N GLY A 374 -16.69 -10.96 2.03
CA GLY A 374 -16.05 -11.68 3.14
C GLY A 374 -14.58 -11.33 3.40
N SER A 375 -14.04 -11.93 4.46
CA SER A 375 -12.69 -11.67 5.01
C SER A 375 -11.57 -11.88 3.98
N ALA A 376 -11.60 -12.95 3.19
CA ALA A 376 -10.56 -13.25 2.21
C ALA A 376 -10.37 -12.13 1.18
N MET A 377 -11.46 -11.45 0.79
CA MET A 377 -11.36 -10.28 -0.09
C MET A 377 -10.75 -9.08 0.62
N LEU A 378 -11.15 -8.82 1.87
CA LEU A 378 -10.63 -7.70 2.67
C LEU A 378 -9.12 -7.83 2.92
N GLN A 379 -8.64 -9.04 3.22
CA GLN A 379 -7.21 -9.31 3.42
C GLN A 379 -6.42 -9.12 2.13
N ARG A 380 -6.89 -9.69 1.00
CA ARG A 380 -6.22 -9.56 -0.31
C ARG A 380 -6.01 -8.11 -0.71
N TRP A 381 -7.06 -7.30 -0.59
CA TRP A 381 -6.97 -5.87 -0.87
C TRP A 381 -6.03 -5.15 0.09
N LEU A 382 -6.12 -5.41 1.40
CA LEU A 382 -5.26 -4.77 2.39
C LEU A 382 -3.78 -5.09 2.12
N GLY A 383 -3.40 -6.36 2.03
CA GLY A 383 -2.02 -6.77 1.78
C GLY A 383 -1.47 -6.18 0.48
N THR A 384 -2.28 -6.17 -0.58
CA THR A 384 -1.89 -5.59 -1.87
C THR A 384 -1.66 -4.07 -1.78
N VAL A 385 -2.57 -3.34 -1.12
CA VAL A 385 -2.44 -1.88 -1.00
C VAL A 385 -1.29 -1.51 -0.08
N LEU A 386 -1.05 -2.26 1.01
CA LEU A 386 0.08 -2.03 1.91
C LEU A 386 1.42 -2.20 1.19
N LEU A 387 1.55 -3.27 0.40
CA LEU A 387 2.74 -3.52 -0.43
C LEU A 387 2.94 -2.42 -1.47
N TYR A 388 1.86 -1.94 -2.08
CA TYR A 388 1.91 -0.80 -3.01
C TYR A 388 2.34 0.51 -2.33
N CYS A 389 1.83 0.78 -1.13
CA CYS A 389 2.19 1.98 -0.36
C CYS A 389 3.69 2.02 -0.03
N GLU A 390 4.29 0.85 0.24
CA GLU A 390 5.70 0.71 0.60
C GLU A 390 6.63 1.30 -0.46
N GLN A 391 6.30 1.12 -1.75
CA GLN A 391 7.06 1.64 -2.88
C GLN A 391 7.13 3.18 -2.92
N GLN A 392 6.20 3.86 -2.24
CA GLN A 392 6.09 5.32 -2.20
C GLN A 392 6.65 5.91 -0.90
N PHE A 393 7.16 5.08 0.01
CA PHE A 393 7.64 5.56 1.30
C PHE A 393 8.99 6.25 1.20
N ASN A 394 8.97 7.56 1.40
CA ASN A 394 10.17 8.33 1.73
C ASN A 394 10.68 7.98 3.13
N ARG A 395 12.00 8.10 3.34
CA ARG A 395 12.61 8.01 4.68
C ARG A 395 11.98 9.00 5.66
N VAL A 396 11.99 8.66 6.94
CA VAL A 396 11.48 9.54 8.00
C VAL A 396 12.30 10.83 8.07
N LYS A 397 11.63 11.94 8.39
CA LYS A 397 12.32 13.23 8.57
C LYS A 397 13.25 13.13 9.78
N GLY A 398 14.47 13.66 9.65
CA GLY A 398 15.45 13.62 10.73
C GLY A 398 16.09 12.24 10.98
N PHE A 399 16.07 11.34 9.99
CA PHE A 399 16.65 9.99 10.10
C PHE A 399 18.13 9.99 10.52
N ALA A 400 18.91 11.04 10.22
CA ALA A 400 20.30 11.17 10.67
C ALA A 400 20.45 11.14 12.20
N GLY A 401 19.40 11.51 12.94
CA GLY A 401 19.39 11.46 14.40
C GLY A 401 19.12 10.07 15.00
N ILE A 402 18.75 9.06 14.20
CA ILE A 402 18.37 7.73 14.70
C ILE A 402 19.52 7.08 15.47
N ALA A 403 20.75 7.16 14.97
CA ALA A 403 21.93 6.57 15.62
C ALA A 403 22.16 7.13 17.03
N GLN A 404 21.97 8.45 17.23
CA GLN A 404 22.07 9.09 18.54
C GLN A 404 20.98 8.59 19.50
N VAL A 405 19.75 8.44 19.01
CA VAL A 405 18.63 7.94 19.82
C VAL A 405 18.86 6.48 20.21
N LEU A 406 19.36 5.65 19.30
CA LEU A 406 19.71 4.25 19.60
C LEU A 406 20.77 4.16 20.70
N ALA A 407 21.83 4.98 20.65
CA ALA A 407 22.83 5.04 21.72
C ALA A 407 22.22 5.44 23.07
N THR A 408 21.26 6.37 23.06
CA THR A 408 20.53 6.80 24.28
C THR A 408 19.66 5.65 24.83
N ILE A 409 18.97 4.93 23.95
CA ILE A 409 18.17 3.74 24.31
C ILE A 409 19.06 2.67 24.92
N GLU A 410 20.23 2.40 24.33
CA GLU A 410 21.17 1.38 24.82
C GLU A 410 21.69 1.72 26.22
N ALA A 411 22.05 2.98 26.46
CA ALA A 411 22.49 3.47 27.77
C ALA A 411 21.41 3.28 28.84
N GLU A 412 20.17 3.71 28.57
CA GLU A 412 19.05 3.59 29.52
C GLU A 412 18.69 2.12 29.84
N GLN A 413 18.77 1.26 28.83
CA GLN A 413 18.50 -0.17 28.98
C GLN A 413 19.62 -0.92 29.73
N ALA A 414 20.84 -0.38 29.72
CA ALA A 414 22.01 -0.88 30.45
C ALA A 414 22.01 -0.45 31.93
N GLU A 415 21.76 0.83 32.23
CA GLU A 415 21.72 1.37 33.61
C GLU A 415 20.67 0.64 34.48
N THR A 416 19.56 0.22 33.89
CA THR A 416 18.52 -0.53 34.60
C THR A 416 18.92 -2.00 34.89
N GLN A 417 20.04 -2.51 34.35
CA GLN A 417 20.58 -3.84 34.69
C GLN A 417 21.51 -3.82 35.91
N SER A 418 22.12 -2.67 36.21
CA SER A 418 23.05 -2.49 37.34
C SER A 418 22.39 -2.07 38.65
N ALA A 419 21.08 -1.80 38.68
CA ALA A 419 20.36 -1.50 39.91
C ALA A 419 20.15 -2.80 40.72
N PRO A 420 20.73 -2.94 41.93
CA PRO A 420 20.58 -4.16 42.72
C PRO A 420 19.11 -4.32 43.14
N THR A 421 18.63 -5.56 43.07
CA THR A 421 17.34 -5.97 43.64
C THR A 421 17.46 -5.88 45.15
N THR A 422 17.13 -4.72 45.73
CA THR A 422 16.84 -4.62 47.16
C THR A 422 15.53 -5.36 47.41
N LYS A 423 15.60 -6.69 47.50
CA LYS A 423 14.57 -7.50 48.15
C LYS A 423 14.64 -7.15 49.63
N ALA A 424 13.63 -6.43 50.12
CA ALA A 424 13.37 -6.31 51.54
C ALA A 424 13.09 -7.72 52.09
N ALA A 425 13.82 -8.06 53.15
CA ALA A 425 13.60 -9.23 53.99
C ALA A 425 12.40 -9.02 54.91
#